data_AF-A0AAV6H0Q8-F1
#
_entry.id   AF-A0AAV6H0Q8-F1
#
_cell.length_a   1.000
_cell.length_b   1.000
_cell.length_c   1.000
_cell.angle_alpha   90.00
_cell.angle_beta   90.00
_cell.angle_gamma   90.00
#
_symmetry.space_group_name_H-M   'P 1'
#
loop_
_entity.id
_entity.type
_entity.pdbx_description
1 polymer ?
#
loop_
_entity_poly.entity_id
_entity_poly.type
_entity_poly.pdbx_seq_one_letter_code
_entity_poly.pdbx_strand_id
1 'polypeptide(L)'
;MSVWLRQCILINIFIFEMSERPCFVRALEIAFCYFMTCGSRGYTVKFDNHEKMDCFSDDMGSADMENLKGLSLRDQRLRIEQLEKLNQSEYNAARDILENEQKPPCAAKILANYLPNTRPGLQNIVEKQQRQLCTLIEQHNGLQYTLRLRKSQLLQMEQTMDSLELDNNPDGDERHYDQHVRQLENCLEKMSIKITEAANIHNTYLQVQEHLHREVREMPHVLEKLQSTVICGQTELSKVAQMSQAAVAAVESTKGMLVQLERQLMMEHWEIEKQLNNKLLEKEREVEARMDREKDTDRRISRGPQKLKEQRKSVVPKDGLTDITEPTVARVAHQSATQPNAQQSTVKIVKDMDDLKEALSCTELQELEGRLVSQRATRQQLHTQMTQCEELLAQQQEALVALELQYAQSKFNPGPSSERFEQMQTELCAELEWETQRCQEWEVLLAKARAVMQGVEQGVNNLLYRITCLPATKDVAATEAGLDAVEKLQEIDSRLTSLPDVELEKSEEGGASDKLWTFLVQSTMMEPRNCKQASCPTYNSNSEDTFQFRSQEDDYSLSRDEIKRCNKQLIEAHQPNKKANKGPKKS
;
A
#
# COMPACT_ATOMS: atom_id res chain seq x y z
N MET A 1 -17.00 -2.21 5.89
CA MET A 1 -15.75 -2.60 6.58
C MET A 1 -14.92 -3.60 5.76
N SER A 2 -15.47 -4.74 5.32
CA SER A 2 -14.71 -5.84 4.67
C SER A 2 -13.80 -5.45 3.48
N VAL A 3 -14.23 -4.54 2.61
CA VAL A 3 -13.42 -4.11 1.44
C VAL A 3 -12.16 -3.38 1.86
N TRP A 4 -12.26 -2.44 2.81
CA TRP A 4 -11.11 -1.68 3.32
C TRP A 4 -10.06 -2.60 3.96
N LEU A 5 -10.49 -3.59 4.74
CA LEU A 5 -9.58 -4.55 5.36
C LEU A 5 -8.80 -5.36 4.31
N ARG A 6 -9.45 -5.79 3.22
CA ARG A 6 -8.80 -6.46 2.09
C ARG A 6 -7.81 -5.53 1.37
N GLN A 7 -8.16 -4.26 1.19
CA GLN A 7 -7.25 -3.25 0.61
C GLN A 7 -5.99 -3.09 1.47
N CYS A 8 -6.14 -2.93 2.79
CA CYS A 8 -5.03 -2.78 3.72
C CYS A 8 -4.14 -4.03 3.81
N ILE A 9 -4.72 -5.24 3.73
CA ILE A 9 -3.95 -6.50 3.70
C ILE A 9 -3.13 -6.60 2.41
N LEU A 10 -3.72 -6.33 1.25
CA LEU A 10 -3.00 -6.33 -0.04
C LEU A 10 -1.88 -5.30 -0.08
N ILE A 11 -2.09 -4.10 0.47
CA ILE A 11 -1.07 -3.06 0.56
C ILE A 11 0.08 -3.48 1.50
N ASN A 12 -0.22 -4.09 2.66
CA ASN A 12 0.83 -4.57 3.57
C ASN A 12 1.64 -5.72 2.96
N ILE A 13 1.01 -6.68 2.26
CA ILE A 13 1.71 -7.74 1.53
C ILE A 13 2.65 -7.13 0.47
N PHE A 14 2.17 -6.17 -0.32
CA PHE A 14 2.97 -5.51 -1.35
C PHE A 14 4.15 -4.69 -0.77
N ILE A 15 3.98 -4.08 0.41
CA ILE A 15 5.06 -3.38 1.13
C ILE A 15 6.08 -4.39 1.68
N PHE A 16 5.63 -5.52 2.22
CA PHE A 16 6.51 -6.57 2.75
C PHE A 16 7.37 -7.19 1.63
N GLU A 17 6.76 -7.56 0.50
CA GLU A 17 7.45 -8.15 -0.66
C GLU A 17 8.43 -7.18 -1.36
N MET A 18 8.22 -5.87 -1.21
CA MET A 18 9.17 -4.84 -1.63
C MET A 18 10.30 -4.64 -0.61
N SER A 19 10.02 -4.83 0.68
CA SER A 19 10.99 -4.61 1.77
C SER A 19 12.14 -5.62 1.76
N GLU A 20 11.93 -6.85 1.29
CA GLU A 20 12.96 -7.90 1.24
C GLU A 20 13.96 -7.75 0.07
N ARG A 21 13.83 -6.72 -0.77
CA ARG A 21 14.67 -6.54 -1.97
C ARG A 21 15.78 -5.49 -1.73
N PRO A 22 17.00 -5.86 -1.27
CA PRO A 22 18.07 -4.89 -0.95
C PRO A 22 18.59 -4.08 -2.16
N CYS A 23 18.17 -4.44 -3.37
CA CYS A 23 18.39 -3.64 -4.58
C CYS A 23 17.63 -2.29 -4.56
N PHE A 24 16.47 -2.20 -3.90
CA PHE A 24 15.61 -1.01 -3.98
C PHE A 24 16.12 0.16 -3.13
N VAL A 25 16.58 -0.12 -1.90
CA VAL A 25 17.23 0.89 -1.03
C VAL A 25 18.48 1.44 -1.71
N ARG A 26 19.34 0.56 -2.25
CA ARG A 26 20.52 0.98 -3.03
C ARG A 26 20.18 1.77 -4.29
N ALA A 27 19.08 1.44 -4.98
CA ALA A 27 18.64 2.22 -6.13
C ALA A 27 18.21 3.65 -5.73
N LEU A 28 17.57 3.81 -4.57
CA LEU A 28 17.22 5.12 -4.01
C LEU A 28 18.47 5.90 -3.56
N GLU A 29 19.42 5.28 -2.86
CA GLU A 29 20.69 5.93 -2.48
C GLU A 29 21.49 6.38 -3.72
N ILE A 30 21.60 5.52 -4.74
CA ILE A 30 22.28 5.85 -5.99
C ILE A 30 21.57 6.99 -6.71
N ALA A 31 20.23 6.98 -6.78
CA ALA A 31 19.45 8.06 -7.38
C ALA A 31 19.63 9.39 -6.63
N PHE A 32 19.64 9.36 -5.30
CA PHE A 32 19.83 10.56 -4.47
C PHE A 32 21.23 11.15 -4.61
N CYS A 33 22.27 10.30 -4.64
CA CYS A 33 23.65 10.71 -4.93
C CYS A 33 23.80 11.27 -6.35
N TYR A 34 23.14 10.68 -7.35
CA TYR A 34 23.17 11.19 -8.73
C TYR A 34 22.50 12.57 -8.84
N PHE A 35 21.34 12.75 -8.18
CA PHE A 35 20.62 14.01 -8.16
C PHE A 35 21.42 15.14 -7.45
N MET A 36 22.10 14.82 -6.35
CA MET A 36 22.92 15.78 -5.60
C MET A 36 24.26 16.11 -6.28
N THR A 37 24.79 15.26 -7.16
CA THR A 37 26.10 15.49 -7.81
C THR A 37 26.02 16.04 -9.24
N CYS A 38 24.93 15.82 -9.96
CA CYS A 38 24.75 16.34 -11.33
C CYS A 38 24.29 17.81 -11.41
N GLY A 39 23.96 18.46 -10.29
CA GLY A 39 23.47 19.85 -10.29
C GLY A 39 24.51 20.95 -10.64
N SER A 40 25.81 20.65 -10.62
CA SER A 40 26.86 21.67 -10.59
C SER A 40 28.11 21.35 -11.43
N ARG A 41 28.02 21.26 -12.76
CA ARG A 41 29.21 21.35 -13.66
C ARG A 41 28.90 21.64 -15.13
N GLY A 42 29.54 22.68 -15.66
CA GLY A 42 29.63 23.00 -17.09
C GLY A 42 28.63 24.06 -17.57
N TYR A 43 29.02 25.12 -18.30
CA TYR A 43 30.36 25.61 -18.62
C TYR A 43 30.37 27.14 -18.73
N THR A 44 31.37 27.80 -18.16
CA THR A 44 31.75 29.17 -18.52
C THR A 44 33.22 29.17 -18.93
N VAL A 45 33.50 29.67 -20.14
CA VAL A 45 34.87 29.79 -20.67
C VAL A 45 35.02 31.18 -21.26
N LYS A 46 35.76 32.03 -20.53
CA LYS A 46 36.45 33.26 -20.96
C LYS A 46 35.71 34.21 -21.92
N PHE A 47 35.58 35.46 -21.51
CA PHE A 47 36.49 36.51 -22.00
C PHE A 47 36.46 37.71 -21.06
N ASP A 48 37.63 38.12 -20.57
CA ASP A 48 37.84 39.41 -19.93
C ASP A 48 39.33 39.80 -20.11
N ASN A 49 39.56 40.91 -20.81
CA ASN A 49 40.80 41.69 -20.95
C ASN A 49 40.76 42.51 -22.25
N HIS A 50 40.35 43.79 -22.18
CA HIS A 50 41.32 44.87 -22.34
C HIS A 50 40.76 46.24 -21.92
N GLU A 51 41.69 47.13 -21.57
CA GLU A 51 41.42 48.51 -21.18
C GLU A 51 41.14 49.44 -22.38
N LYS A 52 40.36 50.50 -22.09
CA LYS A 52 40.47 51.88 -22.59
C LYS A 52 41.20 52.16 -23.91
N MET A 53 40.53 52.94 -24.76
CA MET A 53 41.10 54.24 -25.10
C MET A 53 40.01 55.32 -25.15
N ASP A 54 40.35 56.53 -24.69
CA ASP A 54 39.46 57.69 -24.61
C ASP A 54 39.36 58.47 -25.95
N CYS A 55 38.38 59.38 -26.04
CA CYS A 55 38.52 60.81 -26.42
C CYS A 55 37.53 61.37 -27.46
N PHE A 56 36.94 62.53 -27.11
CA PHE A 56 36.31 63.58 -27.94
C PHE A 56 35.06 63.18 -28.77
N SER A 57 33.86 63.73 -28.48
CA SER A 57 33.38 65.12 -28.76
C SER A 57 32.92 65.30 -30.22
N ASP A 58 31.80 65.97 -30.53
CA ASP A 58 31.00 66.97 -29.78
C ASP A 58 29.48 66.86 -29.98
N ASP A 59 28.72 67.60 -29.16
CA ASP A 59 27.30 67.94 -29.34
C ASP A 59 27.05 68.74 -30.63
N MET A 60 25.94 68.46 -31.33
CA MET A 60 25.21 69.44 -32.18
C MET A 60 23.82 68.90 -32.61
N GLY A 61 22.75 69.61 -32.22
CA GLY A 61 21.57 69.76 -33.10
C GLY A 61 20.45 68.69 -33.10
N SER A 62 20.19 67.94 -32.03
CA SER A 62 19.05 67.00 -31.96
C SER A 62 17.67 67.70 -31.79
N ALA A 63 17.33 68.64 -32.67
CA ALA A 63 16.10 69.46 -32.59
C ALA A 63 15.10 69.24 -33.74
N ASP A 64 15.54 68.81 -34.93
CA ASP A 64 14.67 68.70 -36.12
C ASP A 64 14.11 67.28 -36.38
N MET A 65 14.52 66.26 -35.60
CA MET A 65 14.17 64.85 -35.83
C MET A 65 12.83 64.40 -35.22
N GLU A 66 12.16 65.21 -34.41
CA GLU A 66 10.86 64.83 -33.79
C GLU A 66 9.64 65.13 -34.67
N ASN A 67 9.76 65.95 -35.72
CA ASN A 67 8.63 66.37 -36.58
C ASN A 67 8.16 65.33 -37.62
N LEU A 68 8.65 64.08 -37.56
CA LEU A 68 8.38 63.02 -38.54
C LEU A 68 7.53 61.85 -38.02
N LYS A 69 7.08 61.87 -36.76
CA LYS A 69 6.17 60.87 -36.17
C LYS A 69 4.79 61.46 -35.84
N GLY A 70 4.00 61.78 -36.88
CA GLY A 70 2.66 62.34 -36.67
C GLY A 70 1.79 62.62 -37.90
N LEU A 71 2.21 62.25 -39.12
CA LEU A 71 1.43 62.46 -40.35
C LEU A 71 0.77 61.16 -40.80
N SER A 72 -0.50 61.24 -41.20
CA SER A 72 -1.26 60.09 -41.70
C SER A 72 -0.70 59.60 -43.04
N LEU A 73 -0.92 58.31 -43.33
CA LEU A 73 -0.78 57.73 -44.67
C LEU A 73 -1.59 58.50 -45.75
N ARG A 74 -2.63 59.25 -45.34
CA ARG A 74 -3.35 60.19 -46.21
C ARG A 74 -2.55 61.47 -46.48
N ASP A 75 -1.94 62.05 -45.45
CA ASP A 75 -1.19 63.31 -45.55
C ASP A 75 0.10 63.11 -46.36
N GLN A 76 0.78 61.96 -46.18
CA GLN A 76 1.92 61.57 -47.01
C GLN A 76 1.54 61.43 -48.49
N ARG A 77 0.42 60.76 -48.81
CA ARG A 77 -0.10 60.67 -50.20
C ARG A 77 -0.45 62.04 -50.77
N LEU A 78 -1.10 62.90 -49.98
CA LEU A 78 -1.48 64.25 -50.40
C LEU A 78 -0.24 65.15 -50.62
N ARG A 79 0.84 64.92 -49.86
CA ARG A 79 2.15 65.56 -50.09
C ARG A 79 2.83 65.07 -51.37
N ILE A 80 2.72 63.78 -51.70
CA ILE A 80 3.22 63.21 -52.97
C ILE A 80 2.44 63.82 -54.14
N GLU A 81 1.10 63.85 -54.09
CA GLU A 81 0.25 64.43 -55.13
C GLU A 81 0.53 65.94 -55.36
N GLN A 82 0.89 66.68 -54.31
CA GLN A 82 1.35 68.08 -54.41
C GLN A 82 2.71 68.20 -55.12
N LEU A 83 3.67 67.30 -54.83
CA LEU A 83 4.97 67.27 -55.47
C LEU A 83 4.89 66.86 -56.95
N GLU A 84 4.02 65.91 -57.29
CA GLU A 84 3.73 65.52 -58.68
C GLU A 84 3.17 66.70 -59.48
N LYS A 85 2.20 67.44 -58.94
CA LYS A 85 1.61 68.63 -59.59
C LYS A 85 2.63 69.75 -59.78
N LEU A 86 3.53 69.98 -58.82
CA LEU A 86 4.63 70.93 -58.96
C LEU A 86 5.58 70.50 -60.08
N ASN A 87 6.07 69.26 -60.05
CA ASN A 87 7.00 68.71 -61.05
C ASN A 87 6.40 68.73 -62.47
N GLN A 88 5.09 68.44 -62.60
CA GLN A 88 4.36 68.56 -63.87
C GLN A 88 4.26 70.01 -64.36
N SER A 89 4.13 70.99 -63.44
CA SER A 89 4.11 72.41 -63.80
C SER A 89 5.48 72.94 -64.21
N GLU A 90 6.57 72.50 -63.57
CA GLU A 90 7.95 72.81 -63.95
C GLU A 90 8.31 72.20 -65.32
N TYR A 91 7.86 70.96 -65.59
CA TYR A 91 8.03 70.31 -66.90
C TYR A 91 7.31 71.09 -68.02
N ASN A 92 6.08 71.55 -67.77
CA ASN A 92 5.35 72.37 -68.74
C ASN A 92 6.03 73.74 -68.97
N ALA A 93 6.52 74.40 -67.91
CA ALA A 93 7.25 75.66 -68.04
C ALA A 93 8.57 75.48 -68.84
N ALA A 94 9.30 74.37 -68.63
CA ALA A 94 10.48 74.03 -69.42
C ALA A 94 10.14 73.78 -70.90
N ARG A 95 8.99 73.16 -71.18
CA ARG A 95 8.48 72.97 -72.55
C ARG A 95 8.13 74.30 -73.22
N ASP A 96 7.43 75.20 -72.54
CA ASP A 96 7.06 76.52 -73.09
C ASP A 96 8.28 77.37 -73.44
N ILE A 97 9.37 77.25 -72.68
CA ILE A 97 10.66 77.88 -73.00
C ILE A 97 11.24 77.31 -74.31
N LEU A 98 11.25 75.97 -74.45
CA LEU A 98 11.78 75.29 -75.64
C LEU A 98 10.94 75.54 -76.92
N GLU A 99 9.62 75.66 -76.80
CA GLU A 99 8.76 76.01 -77.96
C GLU A 99 8.90 77.49 -78.36
N ASN A 100 9.27 78.40 -77.46
CA ASN A 100 9.50 79.81 -77.81
C ASN A 100 10.86 80.07 -78.49
N GLU A 101 11.91 79.28 -78.20
CA GLU A 101 13.20 79.36 -78.90
C GLU A 101 13.10 79.02 -80.41
N GLN A 102 12.01 78.36 -80.85
CA GLN A 102 11.78 78.03 -82.27
C GLN A 102 11.05 79.13 -83.09
N LYS A 103 10.74 80.29 -82.51
CA LYS A 103 10.14 81.43 -83.25
C LYS A 103 11.21 82.29 -83.95
N PRO A 104 11.23 82.36 -85.30
CA PRO A 104 12.18 83.24 -86.00
C PRO A 104 11.79 84.73 -85.86
N PRO A 105 12.75 85.65 -85.70
CA PRO A 105 12.48 87.08 -85.58
C PRO A 105 12.07 87.69 -86.94
N CYS A 106 10.82 88.14 -87.03
CA CYS A 106 10.22 88.61 -88.30
C CYS A 106 10.52 90.09 -88.62
N ALA A 107 11.78 90.44 -88.86
CA ALA A 107 12.16 91.74 -89.46
C ALA A 107 13.61 91.81 -89.98
N ALA A 108 13.85 91.45 -91.26
CA ALA A 108 14.99 91.96 -92.05
C ALA A 108 14.91 91.52 -93.54
N LYS A 109 14.35 92.39 -94.40
CA LYS A 109 14.69 92.46 -95.84
C LYS A 109 15.04 93.90 -96.17
N ILE A 110 15.73 94.11 -97.30
CA ILE A 110 16.12 95.43 -97.85
C ILE A 110 17.31 96.10 -97.13
N LEU A 111 18.53 95.65 -97.43
CA LEU A 111 19.58 96.44 -98.13
C LEU A 111 20.94 95.74 -98.07
N ALA A 112 21.35 95.15 -99.20
CA ALA A 112 22.73 94.78 -99.45
C ALA A 112 23.26 95.67 -100.58
N ASN A 113 24.08 96.66 -100.23
CA ASN A 113 25.11 97.30 -101.08
C ASN A 113 25.88 98.34 -100.26
N TYR A 114 27.09 98.68 -100.72
CA TYR A 114 28.08 99.57 -100.08
C TYR A 114 28.76 99.06 -98.80
N LEU A 115 29.95 98.51 -98.99
CA LEU A 115 31.10 98.67 -98.07
C LEU A 115 31.46 100.18 -97.93
N PRO A 116 32.21 100.64 -96.89
CA PRO A 116 33.08 99.83 -96.04
C PRO A 116 33.06 100.12 -94.51
N ASN A 117 33.62 99.16 -93.78
CA ASN A 117 34.37 99.29 -92.51
C ASN A 117 33.64 99.60 -91.17
N THR A 118 34.22 99.02 -90.10
CA THR A 118 33.88 99.12 -88.66
C THR A 118 32.57 98.48 -88.17
N ARG A 119 32.67 97.52 -87.23
CA ARG A 119 32.34 97.70 -85.80
C ARG A 119 32.35 96.38 -85.01
N PRO A 120 32.81 96.35 -83.74
CA PRO A 120 32.72 95.19 -82.84
C PRO A 120 31.29 94.72 -82.46
N GLY A 121 30.23 95.25 -83.07
CA GLY A 121 28.84 95.02 -82.65
C GLY A 121 28.36 93.58 -82.84
N LEU A 122 28.63 92.99 -84.01
CA LEU A 122 28.24 91.60 -84.30
C LEU A 122 28.99 90.60 -83.42
N GLN A 123 30.29 90.83 -83.17
CA GLN A 123 31.09 90.03 -82.24
C GLN A 123 30.45 90.00 -80.85
N ASN A 124 30.08 91.17 -80.32
CA ASN A 124 29.41 91.30 -79.02
C ASN A 124 28.04 90.60 -78.97
N ILE A 125 27.29 90.54 -80.08
CA ILE A 125 26.01 89.82 -80.14
C ILE A 125 26.23 88.31 -80.07
N VAL A 126 27.17 87.77 -80.86
CA VAL A 126 27.53 86.34 -80.85
C VAL A 126 28.10 85.94 -79.48
N GLU A 127 29.01 86.72 -78.92
CA GLU A 127 29.54 86.49 -77.58
C GLU A 127 28.46 86.56 -76.49
N LYS A 128 27.48 87.47 -76.62
CA LYS A 128 26.34 87.52 -75.67
C LYS A 128 25.50 86.26 -75.76
N GLN A 129 25.18 85.77 -76.96
CA GLN A 129 24.44 84.52 -77.14
C GLN A 129 25.25 83.31 -76.65
N GLN A 130 26.56 83.26 -76.90
CA GLN A 130 27.45 82.21 -76.37
C GLN A 130 27.46 82.21 -74.84
N ARG A 131 27.59 83.37 -74.20
CA ARG A 131 27.51 83.49 -72.72
C ARG A 131 26.15 83.03 -72.19
N GLN A 132 25.05 83.39 -72.87
CA GLN A 132 23.70 82.91 -72.50
C GLN A 132 23.59 81.38 -72.62
N LEU A 133 24.08 80.78 -73.71
CA LEU A 133 24.11 79.33 -73.89
C LEU A 133 24.98 78.65 -72.82
N CYS A 134 26.16 79.18 -72.49
CA CYS A 134 26.98 78.67 -71.39
C CYS A 134 26.22 78.68 -70.07
N THR A 135 25.57 79.80 -69.69
CA THR A 135 24.77 79.86 -68.45
C THR A 135 23.58 78.90 -68.46
N LEU A 136 22.96 78.64 -69.62
CA LEU A 136 21.86 77.68 -69.75
C LEU A 136 22.36 76.23 -69.61
N ILE A 137 23.54 75.93 -70.15
CA ILE A 137 24.21 74.63 -70.01
C ILE A 137 24.66 74.39 -68.56
N GLU A 138 25.20 75.41 -67.89
CA GLU A 138 25.56 75.38 -66.46
C GLU A 138 24.32 75.11 -65.58
N GLN A 139 23.21 75.81 -65.84
CA GLN A 139 21.93 75.56 -65.16
C GLN A 139 21.42 74.14 -65.41
N HIS A 140 21.43 73.66 -66.67
CA HIS A 140 21.02 72.30 -67.01
C HIS A 140 21.88 71.25 -66.30
N ASN A 141 23.20 71.42 -66.29
CA ASN A 141 24.14 70.52 -65.62
C ASN A 141 23.91 70.50 -64.09
N GLY A 142 23.66 71.65 -63.47
CA GLY A 142 23.32 71.75 -62.04
C GLY A 142 22.00 71.05 -61.68
N LEU A 143 20.96 71.23 -62.50
CA LEU A 143 19.69 70.52 -62.35
C LEU A 143 19.87 69.00 -62.56
N GLN A 144 20.64 68.59 -63.57
CA GLN A 144 20.89 67.17 -63.84
C GLN A 144 21.70 66.50 -62.72
N TYR A 145 22.68 67.20 -62.13
CA TYR A 145 23.38 66.72 -60.92
C TYR A 145 22.41 66.57 -59.74
N THR A 146 21.56 67.56 -59.50
CA THR A 146 20.55 67.55 -58.43
C THR A 146 19.54 66.41 -58.59
N LEU A 147 19.11 66.11 -59.82
CA LEU A 147 18.25 64.97 -60.14
C LEU A 147 18.95 63.63 -59.89
N ARG A 148 20.24 63.49 -60.26
CA ARG A 148 21.02 62.27 -59.94
C ARG A 148 21.15 62.07 -58.42
N LEU A 149 21.47 63.13 -57.68
CA LEU A 149 21.60 63.09 -56.22
C LEU A 149 20.28 62.65 -55.55
N ARG A 150 19.16 63.29 -55.92
CA ARG A 150 17.83 62.91 -55.42
C ARG A 150 17.45 61.48 -55.80
N LYS A 151 17.80 61.02 -57.00
CA LYS A 151 17.56 59.62 -57.41
C LYS A 151 18.36 58.64 -56.55
N SER A 152 19.63 58.91 -56.27
CA SER A 152 20.43 58.07 -55.35
C SER A 152 19.87 58.07 -53.93
N GLN A 153 19.41 59.22 -53.43
CA GLN A 153 18.77 59.33 -52.11
C GLN A 153 17.46 58.53 -52.02
N LEU A 154 16.62 58.57 -53.07
CA LEU A 154 15.41 57.74 -53.14
C LEU A 154 15.75 56.25 -53.17
N LEU A 155 16.72 55.83 -53.98
CA LEU A 155 17.15 54.43 -54.06
C LEU A 155 17.74 53.93 -52.73
N GLN A 156 18.43 54.79 -51.99
CA GLN A 156 18.93 54.49 -50.64
C GLN A 156 17.79 54.39 -49.63
N MET A 157 16.78 55.28 -49.69
CA MET A 157 15.58 55.19 -48.84
C MET A 157 14.78 53.92 -49.11
N GLU A 158 14.57 53.58 -50.38
CA GLU A 158 13.89 52.37 -50.85
C GLU A 158 14.61 51.11 -50.31
N GLN A 159 15.94 51.03 -50.46
CA GLN A 159 16.75 49.96 -49.87
C GLN A 159 16.66 49.90 -48.33
N THR A 160 16.61 51.04 -47.64
CA THR A 160 16.41 51.02 -46.17
C THR A 160 15.01 50.57 -45.78
N MET A 161 13.98 50.90 -46.56
CA MET A 161 12.62 50.40 -46.34
C MET A 161 12.57 48.88 -46.55
N ASP A 162 13.09 48.37 -47.66
CA ASP A 162 13.16 46.94 -47.94
C ASP A 162 13.86 46.16 -46.81
N SER A 163 14.98 46.69 -46.30
CA SER A 163 15.69 46.06 -45.16
C SER A 163 14.88 46.09 -43.86
N LEU A 164 14.13 47.16 -43.61
CA LEU A 164 13.28 47.27 -42.42
C LEU A 164 12.03 46.40 -42.55
N GLU A 165 11.46 46.19 -43.74
CA GLU A 165 10.35 45.25 -43.94
C GLU A 165 10.79 43.78 -43.82
N LEU A 166 12.05 43.47 -44.16
CA LEU A 166 12.67 42.17 -43.90
C LEU A 166 12.91 41.91 -42.39
N ASP A 167 13.42 42.92 -41.66
CA ASP A 167 13.64 42.80 -40.21
C ASP A 167 12.34 42.83 -39.40
N ASN A 168 11.29 43.55 -39.84
CA ASN A 168 9.96 43.58 -39.21
C ASN A 168 9.09 42.37 -39.57
N ASN A 169 9.66 41.16 -39.60
CA ASN A 169 8.96 39.93 -39.94
C ASN A 169 8.93 38.94 -38.74
N PRO A 170 8.28 39.29 -37.61
CA PRO A 170 8.36 38.56 -36.34
C PRO A 170 7.61 37.22 -36.32
N ASP A 171 6.92 36.86 -37.40
CA ASP A 171 5.93 35.78 -37.46
C ASP A 171 6.53 34.36 -37.26
N GLY A 172 7.86 34.23 -37.27
CA GLY A 172 8.57 33.03 -36.81
C GLY A 172 8.88 33.05 -35.31
N ASP A 173 9.53 34.11 -34.84
CA ASP A 173 10.09 34.19 -33.48
C ASP A 173 9.02 34.43 -32.42
N GLU A 174 8.04 35.31 -32.65
CA GLU A 174 6.94 35.50 -31.69
C GLU A 174 6.19 34.20 -31.44
N ARG A 175 5.90 33.42 -32.49
CA ARG A 175 5.25 32.10 -32.37
C ARG A 175 6.12 31.09 -31.61
N HIS A 176 7.45 31.17 -31.73
CA HIS A 176 8.37 30.34 -30.97
C HIS A 176 8.38 30.73 -29.48
N TYR A 177 8.41 32.03 -29.16
CA TYR A 177 8.30 32.52 -27.78
C TYR A 177 6.94 32.15 -27.16
N ASP A 178 5.83 32.35 -27.87
CA ASP A 178 4.47 31.95 -27.45
C ASP A 178 4.39 30.46 -27.10
N GLN A 179 4.97 29.62 -27.96
CA GLN A 179 4.98 28.17 -27.76
C GLN A 179 5.92 27.77 -26.60
N HIS A 180 7.01 28.49 -26.38
CA HIS A 180 7.90 28.28 -25.24
C HIS A 180 7.26 28.71 -23.91
N VAL A 181 6.56 29.85 -23.87
CA VAL A 181 5.79 30.30 -22.70
C VAL A 181 4.75 29.25 -22.32
N ARG A 182 3.95 28.76 -23.29
CA ARG A 182 2.98 27.67 -23.05
C ARG A 182 3.61 26.39 -22.53
N GLN A 183 4.83 26.05 -22.96
CA GLN A 183 5.57 24.90 -22.43
C GLN A 183 6.00 25.13 -20.98
N LEU A 184 6.50 26.32 -20.64
CA LEU A 184 6.88 26.69 -19.27
C LEU A 184 5.68 26.69 -18.33
N GLU A 185 4.55 27.28 -18.74
CA GLU A 185 3.28 27.26 -18.00
C GLU A 185 2.81 25.82 -17.72
N ASN A 186 2.77 24.98 -18.76
CA ASN A 186 2.44 23.55 -18.63
C ASN A 186 3.40 22.80 -17.69
N CYS A 187 4.69 23.15 -17.67
CA CYS A 187 5.67 22.56 -16.77
C CYS A 187 5.49 23.02 -15.32
N LEU A 188 5.18 24.30 -15.11
CA LEU A 188 4.90 24.88 -13.79
C LEU A 188 3.61 24.32 -13.19
N GLU A 189 2.53 24.19 -13.97
CA GLU A 189 1.28 23.56 -13.52
C GLU A 189 1.51 22.10 -13.11
N LYS A 190 2.19 21.31 -13.96
CA LYS A 190 2.56 19.91 -13.64
C LYS A 190 3.48 19.80 -12.43
N MET A 191 4.31 20.81 -12.16
CA MET A 191 5.16 20.86 -10.97
C MET A 191 4.33 21.20 -9.72
N SER A 192 3.40 22.16 -9.82
CA SER A 192 2.47 22.51 -8.75
C SER A 192 1.60 21.31 -8.33
N ILE A 193 1.01 20.59 -9.29
CA ILE A 193 0.24 19.35 -9.05
C ILE A 193 1.10 18.27 -8.38
N LYS A 194 2.37 18.13 -8.76
CA LYS A 194 3.30 17.19 -8.11
C LYS A 194 3.65 17.60 -6.68
N ILE A 195 3.79 18.90 -6.41
CA ILE A 195 4.09 19.42 -5.06
C ILE A 195 2.89 19.26 -4.13
N THR A 196 1.68 19.59 -4.59
CA THR A 196 0.46 19.41 -3.78
C THR A 196 0.19 17.93 -3.51
N GLU A 197 0.36 17.05 -4.50
CA GLU A 197 0.16 15.61 -4.28
C GLU A 197 1.26 14.99 -3.41
N ALA A 198 2.53 15.41 -3.55
CA ALA A 198 3.58 15.00 -2.61
C ALA A 198 3.27 15.45 -1.17
N ALA A 199 2.69 16.64 -0.97
CA ALA A 199 2.25 17.11 0.33
C ALA A 199 1.03 16.32 0.87
N ASN A 200 0.06 15.95 0.02
CA ASN A 200 -1.06 15.07 0.40
C ASN A 200 -0.56 13.71 0.88
N ILE A 201 0.35 13.09 0.11
CA ILE A 201 0.98 11.82 0.43
C ILE A 201 1.77 11.92 1.74
N HIS A 202 2.58 12.97 1.91
CA HIS A 202 3.37 13.18 3.14
C HIS A 202 2.48 13.35 4.39
N ASN A 203 1.42 14.16 4.30
CA ASN A 203 0.44 14.31 5.39
C ASN A 203 -0.25 12.97 5.71
N THR A 204 -0.55 12.15 4.71
CA THR A 204 -1.12 10.81 4.91
C THR A 204 -0.14 9.89 5.64
N TYR A 205 1.15 9.89 5.26
CA TYR A 205 2.19 9.15 5.97
C TYR A 205 2.33 9.60 7.44
N LEU A 206 2.28 10.90 7.72
CA LEU A 206 2.33 11.42 9.10
C LEU A 206 1.12 10.97 9.93
N GLN A 207 -0.09 10.94 9.36
CA GLN A 207 -1.29 10.44 10.05
C GLN A 207 -1.19 8.93 10.35
N VAL A 208 -0.70 8.13 9.40
CA VAL A 208 -0.44 6.69 9.63
C VAL A 208 0.64 6.49 10.69
N GLN A 209 1.71 7.27 10.65
CA GLN A 209 2.77 7.24 11.66
C GLN A 209 2.23 7.57 13.06
N GLU A 210 1.39 8.60 13.19
CA GLU A 210 0.79 8.97 14.48
C GLU A 210 -0.15 7.86 15.01
N HIS A 211 -0.94 7.24 14.13
CA HIS A 211 -1.81 6.11 14.48
C HIS A 211 -1.01 4.94 15.05
N LEU A 212 0.03 4.50 14.32
CA LEU A 212 0.91 3.42 14.76
C LEU A 212 1.63 3.75 16.08
N HIS A 213 2.08 4.99 16.27
CA HIS A 213 2.67 5.42 17.53
C HIS A 213 1.65 5.45 18.69
N ARG A 214 0.36 5.64 18.40
CA ARG A 214 -0.71 5.57 19.40
C ARG A 214 -0.99 4.12 19.78
N GLU A 215 -1.17 3.23 18.80
CA GLU A 215 -1.36 1.79 19.02
C GLU A 215 -0.20 1.16 19.80
N VAL A 216 1.06 1.47 19.44
CA VAL A 216 2.25 1.00 20.14
C VAL A 216 2.35 1.52 21.59
N ARG A 217 1.76 2.68 21.91
CA ARG A 217 1.66 3.18 23.30
C ARG A 217 0.53 2.52 24.10
N GLU A 218 -0.56 2.14 23.44
CA GLU A 218 -1.71 1.50 24.09
C GLU A 218 -1.51 -0.02 24.30
N MET A 219 -0.77 -0.69 23.41
CA MET A 219 -0.54 -2.14 23.43
C MET A 219 0.02 -2.66 24.77
N PRO A 220 1.02 -2.01 25.43
CA PRO A 220 1.49 -2.42 26.75
C PRO A 220 0.39 -2.38 27.82
N HIS A 221 -0.53 -1.42 27.78
CA HIS A 221 -1.63 -1.31 28.74
C HIS A 221 -2.71 -2.39 28.52
N VAL A 222 -2.86 -2.88 27.29
CA VAL A 222 -3.71 -4.05 26.98
C VAL A 222 -3.05 -5.34 27.47
N LEU A 223 -1.74 -5.49 27.24
CA LEU A 223 -0.95 -6.64 27.72
C LEU A 223 -0.93 -6.72 29.25
N GLU A 224 -0.75 -5.61 29.96
CA GLU A 224 -0.77 -5.55 31.43
C GLU A 224 -2.13 -5.97 32.01
N LYS A 225 -3.25 -5.53 31.41
CA LYS A 225 -4.60 -5.96 31.79
C LYS A 225 -4.81 -7.45 31.57
N LEU A 226 -4.31 -7.99 30.46
CA LEU A 226 -4.40 -9.42 30.15
C LEU A 226 -3.55 -10.24 31.13
N GLN A 227 -2.31 -9.82 31.39
CA GLN A 227 -1.40 -10.44 32.34
C GLN A 227 -1.99 -10.44 33.77
N SER A 228 -2.57 -9.32 34.22
CA SER A 228 -3.26 -9.22 35.51
C SER A 228 -4.43 -10.19 35.61
N THR A 229 -5.22 -10.32 34.53
CA THR A 229 -6.35 -11.27 34.45
C THR A 229 -5.87 -12.72 34.54
N VAL A 230 -4.80 -13.07 33.82
CA VAL A 230 -4.18 -14.41 33.85
C VAL A 230 -3.62 -14.73 35.24
N ILE A 231 -2.91 -13.79 35.88
CA ILE A 231 -2.40 -13.95 37.24
C ILE A 231 -3.55 -14.16 38.23
N CYS A 232 -4.63 -13.37 38.13
CA CYS A 232 -5.80 -13.53 38.99
C CYS A 232 -6.38 -14.94 38.89
N GLY A 233 -6.68 -15.41 37.67
CA GLY A 233 -7.20 -16.76 37.40
C GLY A 233 -6.26 -17.88 37.85
N GLN A 234 -4.93 -17.70 37.74
CA GLN A 234 -3.96 -18.64 38.30
C GLN A 234 -4.03 -18.72 39.83
N THR A 235 -4.21 -17.59 40.54
CA THR A 235 -4.40 -17.65 42.01
C THR A 235 -5.73 -18.30 42.39
N GLU A 236 -6.80 -18.13 41.60
CA GLU A 236 -8.09 -18.77 41.85
C GLU A 236 -8.03 -20.27 41.61
N LEU A 237 -7.43 -20.71 40.50
CA LEU A 237 -7.20 -22.13 40.22
C LEU A 237 -6.33 -22.79 41.32
N SER A 238 -5.31 -22.09 41.82
CA SER A 238 -4.48 -22.56 42.94
C SER A 238 -5.28 -22.73 44.24
N LYS A 239 -6.16 -21.78 44.58
CA LYS A 239 -7.09 -21.91 45.74
C LYS A 239 -8.03 -23.10 45.56
N VAL A 240 -8.62 -23.28 44.38
CA VAL A 240 -9.52 -24.41 44.09
C VAL A 240 -8.78 -25.75 44.15
N ALA A 241 -7.56 -25.84 43.65
CA ALA A 241 -6.71 -27.03 43.78
C ALA A 241 -6.40 -27.37 45.25
N GLN A 242 -6.05 -26.37 46.08
CA GLN A 242 -5.84 -26.56 47.52
C GLN A 242 -7.12 -27.02 48.25
N MET A 243 -8.28 -26.44 47.91
CA MET A 243 -9.58 -26.86 48.45
C MET A 243 -9.92 -28.30 48.04
N SER A 244 -9.65 -28.68 46.79
CA SER A 244 -9.84 -30.05 46.30
C SER A 244 -8.94 -31.05 47.02
N GLN A 245 -7.65 -30.72 47.21
CA GLN A 245 -6.71 -31.56 47.95
C GLN A 245 -7.11 -31.72 49.43
N ALA A 246 -7.57 -30.64 50.08
CA ALA A 246 -8.09 -30.70 51.45
C ALA A 246 -9.36 -31.55 51.56
N ALA A 247 -10.26 -31.47 50.58
CA ALA A 247 -11.46 -32.31 50.52
C ALA A 247 -11.11 -33.80 50.33
N VAL A 248 -10.16 -34.13 49.45
CA VAL A 248 -9.67 -35.51 49.27
C VAL A 248 -9.05 -36.04 50.57
N ALA A 249 -8.17 -35.26 51.21
CA ALA A 249 -7.55 -35.67 52.49
C ALA A 249 -8.58 -35.89 53.61
N ALA A 250 -9.66 -35.10 53.65
CA ALA A 250 -10.77 -35.30 54.58
C ALA A 250 -11.57 -36.59 54.28
N VAL A 251 -11.81 -36.91 53.00
CA VAL A 251 -12.45 -38.16 52.57
C VAL A 251 -11.57 -39.37 52.88
N GLU A 252 -10.26 -39.29 52.66
CA GLU A 252 -9.32 -40.37 53.01
C GLU A 252 -9.23 -40.60 54.52
N SER A 253 -9.20 -39.52 55.31
CA SER A 253 -9.24 -39.58 56.78
C SER A 253 -10.53 -40.24 57.31
N THR A 254 -11.70 -39.82 56.81
CA THR A 254 -12.99 -40.41 57.21
C THR A 254 -13.12 -41.86 56.77
N LYS A 255 -12.64 -42.23 55.57
CA LYS A 255 -12.54 -43.63 55.12
C LYS A 255 -11.60 -44.44 56.02
N GLY A 256 -10.47 -43.89 56.45
CA GLY A 256 -9.55 -44.51 57.39
C GLY A 256 -10.19 -44.78 58.75
N MET A 257 -10.93 -43.81 59.30
CA MET A 257 -11.70 -43.98 60.54
C MET A 257 -12.80 -45.04 60.41
N LEU A 258 -13.51 -45.07 59.26
CA LEU A 258 -14.56 -46.07 59.02
C LEU A 258 -14.00 -47.49 59.00
N VAL A 259 -12.87 -47.74 58.32
CA VAL A 259 -12.21 -49.06 58.30
C VAL A 259 -11.67 -49.46 59.68
N GLN A 260 -11.24 -48.50 60.50
CA GLN A 260 -10.85 -48.78 61.89
C GLN A 260 -12.07 -49.18 62.75
N LEU A 261 -13.20 -48.48 62.60
CA LEU A 261 -14.45 -48.79 63.31
C LEU A 261 -15.02 -50.15 62.88
N GLU A 262 -15.04 -50.43 61.56
CA GLU A 262 -15.46 -51.72 61.02
C GLU A 262 -14.63 -52.88 61.61
N ARG A 263 -13.30 -52.71 61.67
CA ARG A 263 -12.40 -53.69 62.29
C ARG A 263 -12.65 -53.86 63.80
N GLN A 264 -12.98 -52.79 64.52
CA GLN A 264 -13.36 -52.87 65.94
C GLN A 264 -14.65 -53.68 66.11
N LEU A 265 -15.68 -53.38 65.32
CA LEU A 265 -16.94 -54.12 65.32
C LEU A 265 -16.75 -55.60 64.97
N MET A 266 -15.91 -55.95 63.98
CA MET A 266 -15.58 -57.36 63.69
C MET A 266 -14.95 -58.08 64.89
N MET A 267 -14.06 -57.41 65.63
CA MET A 267 -13.43 -57.98 66.83
C MET A 267 -14.42 -58.16 67.99
N GLU A 268 -15.34 -57.21 68.19
CA GLU A 268 -16.42 -57.31 69.19
C GLU A 268 -17.40 -58.42 68.82
N HIS A 269 -17.85 -58.49 67.57
CA HIS A 269 -18.70 -59.56 67.06
C HIS A 269 -18.05 -60.95 67.24
N TRP A 270 -16.76 -61.09 66.91
CA TRP A 270 -16.03 -62.35 67.10
C TRP A 270 -15.94 -62.76 68.58
N GLU A 271 -15.69 -61.81 69.50
CA GLU A 271 -15.63 -62.11 70.93
C GLU A 271 -17.02 -62.45 71.49
N ILE A 272 -18.08 -61.78 71.04
CA ILE A 272 -19.49 -62.12 71.38
C ILE A 272 -19.85 -63.51 70.87
N GLU A 273 -19.55 -63.83 69.60
CA GLU A 273 -19.81 -65.14 68.99
C GLU A 273 -19.02 -66.25 69.69
N LYS A 274 -17.74 -66.01 69.98
CA LYS A 274 -16.89 -66.91 70.78
C LYS A 274 -17.43 -67.11 72.19
N GLN A 275 -17.97 -66.09 72.85
CA GLN A 275 -18.63 -66.25 74.15
C GLN A 275 -19.95 -67.02 74.04
N LEU A 276 -20.71 -66.85 72.95
CA LEU A 276 -21.92 -67.60 72.68
C LEU A 276 -21.60 -69.09 72.42
N ASN A 277 -20.62 -69.38 71.57
CA ASN A 277 -20.14 -70.73 71.28
C ASN A 277 -19.53 -71.41 72.51
N ASN A 278 -18.81 -70.69 73.37
CA ASN A 278 -18.36 -71.24 74.66
C ASN A 278 -19.53 -71.59 75.59
N LYS A 279 -20.58 -70.76 75.65
CA LYS A 279 -21.80 -71.05 76.43
C LYS A 279 -22.60 -72.21 75.83
N LEU A 280 -22.69 -72.31 74.51
CA LEU A 280 -23.33 -73.43 73.81
C LEU A 280 -22.57 -74.73 74.07
N LEU A 281 -21.24 -74.72 73.95
CA LEU A 281 -20.38 -75.87 74.25
C LEU A 281 -20.36 -76.24 75.75
N GLU A 282 -20.55 -75.27 76.65
CA GLU A 282 -20.78 -75.54 78.08
C GLU A 282 -22.17 -76.17 78.30
N LYS A 283 -23.21 -75.73 77.59
CA LYS A 283 -24.55 -76.35 77.66
C LYS A 283 -24.60 -77.73 77.01
N GLU A 284 -23.89 -77.94 75.91
CA GLU A 284 -23.66 -79.24 75.29
C GLU A 284 -22.91 -80.15 76.26
N ARG A 285 -21.84 -79.68 76.92
CA ARG A 285 -21.19 -80.43 78.01
C ARG A 285 -22.08 -80.61 79.24
N GLU A 286 -23.04 -79.74 79.55
CA GLU A 286 -24.01 -79.97 80.63
C GLU A 286 -25.07 -81.01 80.25
N VAL A 287 -25.39 -81.15 78.95
CA VAL A 287 -26.27 -82.18 78.42
C VAL A 287 -25.51 -83.50 78.33
N GLU A 288 -24.34 -83.53 77.70
CA GLU A 288 -23.52 -84.73 77.60
C GLU A 288 -22.97 -85.15 78.97
N ALA A 289 -22.72 -84.24 79.92
CA ALA A 289 -22.45 -84.61 81.31
C ALA A 289 -23.73 -84.90 82.13
N ARG A 290 -24.94 -84.72 81.59
CA ARG A 290 -26.16 -85.32 82.15
C ARG A 290 -26.34 -86.74 81.62
N MET A 291 -26.21 -86.94 80.30
CA MET A 291 -26.10 -88.27 79.67
C MET A 291 -24.97 -89.08 80.29
N ASP A 292 -23.79 -88.49 80.51
CA ASP A 292 -22.66 -89.18 81.15
C ASP A 292 -22.86 -89.32 82.65
N ARG A 293 -23.54 -88.42 83.38
CA ARG A 293 -23.90 -88.74 84.79
C ARG A 293 -24.91 -89.88 84.86
N GLU A 294 -25.76 -90.05 83.86
CA GLU A 294 -26.63 -91.21 83.67
C GLU A 294 -25.82 -92.47 83.28
N LYS A 295 -24.70 -92.34 82.56
CA LYS A 295 -23.72 -93.42 82.25
C LYS A 295 -22.59 -93.63 83.30
N ASP A 296 -22.43 -92.76 84.30
CA ASP A 296 -21.27 -92.69 85.22
C ASP A 296 -21.68 -92.66 86.70
N THR A 297 -22.96 -92.43 87.03
CA THR A 297 -23.58 -93.13 88.19
C THR A 297 -23.41 -94.65 88.05
N ASP A 298 -23.40 -95.13 86.81
CA ASP A 298 -23.11 -96.50 86.39
C ASP A 298 -21.62 -96.88 86.49
N ARG A 299 -20.66 -95.93 86.67
CA ARG A 299 -19.21 -96.20 86.49
C ARG A 299 -18.21 -95.55 87.47
N ARG A 300 -18.46 -94.41 88.12
CA ARG A 300 -17.49 -93.73 89.04
C ARG A 300 -18.22 -92.94 90.15
N ILE A 301 -18.10 -93.23 91.45
CA ILE A 301 -17.26 -94.15 92.26
C ILE A 301 -15.75 -93.83 92.33
N SER A 302 -15.11 -93.14 91.37
CA SER A 302 -13.63 -92.96 91.37
C SER A 302 -13.09 -91.57 90.98
N ARG A 303 -13.02 -90.67 92.00
CA ARG A 303 -11.93 -89.74 92.44
C ARG A 303 -11.21 -88.78 91.43
N GLY A 304 -10.62 -87.67 91.93
CA GLY A 304 -10.14 -86.51 91.12
C GLY A 304 -8.79 -85.81 91.50
N PRO A 305 -8.44 -84.63 90.90
CA PRO A 305 -7.04 -84.08 90.76
C PRO A 305 -6.78 -82.57 91.14
N GLN A 306 -5.56 -81.96 90.89
CA GLN A 306 -5.16 -80.55 91.24
C GLN A 306 -4.10 -79.82 90.28
N LYS A 307 -3.67 -78.52 90.49
CA LYS A 307 -3.08 -77.51 89.48
C LYS A 307 -2.04 -76.39 89.95
N LEU A 308 -1.55 -75.44 89.05
CA LEU A 308 -0.95 -74.01 89.15
C LEU A 308 0.64 -73.76 89.02
N LYS A 309 1.39 -72.60 88.81
CA LYS A 309 1.36 -71.08 88.49
C LYS A 309 2.86 -70.54 88.15
N GLU A 310 3.43 -69.30 87.90
CA GLU A 310 3.26 -67.84 87.41
C GLU A 310 4.69 -67.05 87.40
N GLN A 311 5.12 -65.74 87.15
CA GLN A 311 4.68 -64.34 86.70
C GLN A 311 5.82 -63.19 86.49
N ARG A 312 5.86 -62.33 85.39
CA ARG A 312 6.45 -60.89 85.13
C ARG A 312 8.00 -60.51 85.31
N LYS A 313 8.69 -59.30 85.10
CA LYS A 313 8.51 -57.79 84.79
C LYS A 313 9.86 -56.96 84.39
N SER A 314 9.82 -55.66 83.90
CA SER A 314 10.83 -54.47 83.97
C SER A 314 11.83 -54.08 82.78
N VAL A 315 12.59 -52.94 82.54
CA VAL A 315 12.77 -51.42 82.87
C VAL A 315 13.88 -50.67 81.95
N VAL A 316 14.04 -49.28 81.83
CA VAL A 316 14.90 -48.47 80.83
C VAL A 316 15.49 -47.01 81.27
N PRO A 317 16.54 -46.31 80.63
CA PRO A 317 17.30 -45.02 81.02
C PRO A 317 17.38 -43.70 80.07
N LYS A 318 18.47 -42.81 80.02
CA LYS A 318 18.54 -41.32 79.59
C LYS A 318 19.90 -40.62 79.06
N ASP A 319 19.89 -39.36 78.47
CA ASP A 319 20.90 -38.54 77.61
C ASP A 319 21.80 -37.28 78.11
N GLY A 320 22.49 -36.42 77.24
CA GLY A 320 23.56 -35.31 77.47
C GLY A 320 23.72 -33.96 76.57
N LEU A 321 24.84 -33.11 76.58
CA LEU A 321 24.97 -31.60 76.15
C LEU A 321 26.40 -30.88 75.77
N THR A 322 26.48 -29.55 75.30
CA THR A 322 27.57 -28.40 75.08
C THR A 322 27.85 -27.72 73.65
N ASP A 323 28.64 -26.64 73.21
CA ASP A 323 29.78 -25.64 73.61
C ASP A 323 30.04 -24.27 72.72
N ILE A 324 31.17 -23.43 72.75
CA ILE A 324 31.35 -21.93 72.27
C ILE A 324 32.72 -21.25 71.63
N THR A 325 32.83 -19.88 71.27
CA THR A 325 34.00 -18.80 71.18
C THR A 325 34.38 -17.79 69.92
N GLU A 326 35.33 -16.74 69.98
CA GLU A 326 35.38 -15.35 69.24
C GLU A 326 36.73 -14.58 68.59
N PRO A 327 37.19 -13.23 68.68
CA PRO A 327 37.68 -12.26 67.56
C PRO A 327 38.90 -11.14 67.66
N THR A 328 39.10 -10.09 66.73
CA THR A 328 39.85 -8.68 66.69
C THR A 328 41.15 -8.36 65.73
N VAL A 329 41.88 -7.21 65.33
CA VAL A 329 42.19 -5.66 65.49
C VAL A 329 43.07 -4.90 64.31
N ALA A 330 43.25 -3.50 64.14
CA ALA A 330 44.24 -2.71 63.21
C ALA A 330 44.42 -1.07 63.25
N ARG A 331 45.47 -0.30 62.68
CA ARG A 331 45.67 1.26 62.45
C ARG A 331 47.07 1.95 61.92
N VAL A 332 47.22 3.15 61.17
CA VAL A 332 48.38 4.24 61.05
C VAL A 332 48.49 5.33 59.84
N ALA A 333 49.16 6.59 59.87
CA ALA A 333 49.60 7.57 58.71
C ALA A 333 50.38 9.01 58.99
N HIS A 334 51.14 9.76 58.05
CA HIS A 334 51.74 11.22 58.17
C HIS A 334 52.64 12.00 57.02
N GLN A 335 52.75 13.40 57.00
CA GLN A 335 53.84 14.48 56.67
C GLN A 335 54.46 15.02 55.27
N SER A 336 55.12 16.25 55.21
CA SER A 336 55.75 17.00 54.01
C SER A 336 56.79 18.19 54.28
N ALA A 337 57.52 18.79 53.28
CA ALA A 337 58.63 19.84 53.43
C ALA A 337 58.88 20.96 52.29
N THR A 338 60.01 21.74 52.35
CA THR A 338 60.26 23.17 51.89
C THR A 338 60.94 23.49 50.50
N GLN A 339 60.91 24.77 50.02
CA GLN A 339 61.54 25.36 48.78
C GLN A 339 62.53 26.55 49.00
N PRO A 340 63.37 26.91 47.99
CA PRO A 340 63.63 28.33 47.65
C PRO A 340 63.86 28.68 46.14
N ASN A 341 63.48 29.91 45.72
CA ASN A 341 64.13 30.83 44.73
C ASN A 341 63.09 31.72 43.98
N ALA A 342 62.72 32.87 44.55
CA ALA A 342 61.55 33.64 44.07
C ALA A 342 61.85 34.75 43.02
N GLN A 343 62.96 35.47 43.12
CA GLN A 343 63.13 36.77 42.44
C GLN A 343 63.36 36.68 40.93
N GLN A 344 63.95 35.59 40.44
CA GLN A 344 64.12 35.38 39.00
C GLN A 344 62.83 34.90 38.33
N SER A 345 61.88 34.37 39.12
CA SER A 345 60.56 33.95 38.65
C SER A 345 59.62 35.13 38.39
N THR A 346 59.62 36.13 39.28
CA THR A 346 58.67 37.27 39.20
C THR A 346 58.82 38.09 37.92
N VAL A 347 60.05 38.38 37.49
CA VAL A 347 60.30 39.14 36.24
C VAL A 347 59.79 38.38 35.01
N LYS A 348 59.94 37.05 34.98
CA LYS A 348 59.40 36.22 33.91
C LYS A 348 57.87 36.19 33.93
N ILE A 349 57.27 36.01 35.11
CA ILE A 349 55.81 35.99 35.29
C ILE A 349 55.17 37.30 34.81
N VAL A 350 55.79 38.47 35.06
CA VAL A 350 55.26 39.75 34.56
C VAL A 350 55.26 39.80 33.04
N LYS A 351 56.35 39.39 32.37
CA LYS A 351 56.38 39.33 30.89
C LYS A 351 55.38 38.31 30.34
N ASP A 352 55.40 37.09 30.86
CA ASP A 352 54.50 36.02 30.43
C ASP A 352 53.01 36.43 30.61
N MET A 353 52.71 37.28 31.61
CA MET A 353 51.37 37.84 31.85
C MET A 353 50.99 38.98 30.87
N ASP A 354 51.92 39.86 30.50
CA ASP A 354 51.64 40.92 29.53
C ASP A 354 51.53 40.34 28.10
N ASP A 355 52.38 39.36 27.75
CA ASP A 355 52.25 38.56 26.52
C ASP A 355 50.86 37.87 26.46
N LEU A 356 50.32 37.40 27.61
CA LEU A 356 48.97 36.82 27.72
C LEU A 356 47.84 37.86 27.60
N LYS A 357 48.01 39.09 28.11
CA LYS A 357 47.03 40.18 27.94
C LYS A 357 46.87 40.57 26.47
N GLU A 358 47.98 40.63 25.74
CA GLU A 358 47.98 40.90 24.30
C GLU A 358 47.26 39.76 23.56
N ALA A 359 47.69 38.51 23.77
CA ALA A 359 47.12 37.33 23.11
C ALA A 359 45.63 37.10 23.40
N LEU A 360 45.13 37.49 24.58
CA LEU A 360 43.72 37.38 24.96
C LEU A 360 42.95 38.70 24.82
N SER A 361 43.59 39.79 24.39
CA SER A 361 43.00 41.12 24.26
C SER A 361 42.24 41.58 25.50
N CYS A 362 42.93 41.61 26.65
CA CYS A 362 42.43 42.10 27.93
C CYS A 362 43.23 43.33 28.39
N THR A 363 42.57 44.41 28.77
CA THR A 363 43.26 45.60 29.32
C THR A 363 43.54 45.47 30.82
N GLU A 364 42.74 44.68 31.54
CA GLU A 364 42.80 44.56 32.99
C GLU A 364 43.15 43.15 33.47
N LEU A 365 43.85 43.05 34.60
CA LEU A 365 44.33 41.78 35.16
C LEU A 365 43.17 40.91 35.67
N GLN A 366 42.11 41.52 36.22
CA GLN A 366 40.90 40.81 36.65
C GLN A 366 40.09 40.27 35.46
N GLU A 367 40.09 40.99 34.34
CA GLU A 367 39.48 40.49 33.10
C GLU A 367 40.27 39.30 32.54
N LEU A 368 41.61 39.38 32.53
CA LEU A 368 42.48 38.26 32.17
C LEU A 368 42.20 37.03 33.04
N GLU A 369 42.08 37.20 34.36
CA GLU A 369 41.72 36.11 35.29
C GLU A 369 40.34 35.51 34.95
N GLY A 370 39.32 36.35 34.75
CA GLY A 370 37.96 35.90 34.37
C GLY A 370 37.91 35.17 33.03
N ARG A 371 38.62 35.65 32.01
CA ARG A 371 38.72 34.98 30.70
C ARG A 371 39.51 33.67 30.79
N LEU A 372 40.59 33.61 31.58
CA LEU A 372 41.34 32.37 31.81
C LEU A 372 40.53 31.31 32.59
N VAL A 373 39.78 31.72 33.63
CA VAL A 373 38.92 30.81 34.39
C VAL A 373 37.77 30.27 33.53
N SER A 374 37.10 31.13 32.76
CA SER A 374 36.02 30.69 31.86
C SER A 374 36.53 29.83 30.70
N GLN A 375 37.66 30.18 30.06
CA GLN A 375 38.30 29.34 29.05
C GLN A 375 38.71 27.98 29.61
N ARG A 376 39.23 27.93 30.85
CA ARG A 376 39.59 26.69 31.54
C ARG A 376 38.36 25.81 31.82
N ALA A 377 37.27 26.40 32.29
CA ALA A 377 36.01 25.72 32.52
C ALA A 377 35.42 25.15 31.21
N THR A 378 35.37 25.95 30.14
CA THR A 378 34.93 25.50 28.81
C THR A 378 35.82 24.38 28.27
N ARG A 379 37.15 24.46 28.42
CA ARG A 379 38.07 23.39 28.00
C ARG A 379 37.88 22.12 28.82
N GLN A 380 37.59 22.22 30.12
CA GLN A 380 37.26 21.07 30.96
C GLN A 380 35.93 20.43 30.55
N GLN A 381 34.89 21.24 30.30
CA GLN A 381 33.60 20.76 29.82
C GLN A 381 33.71 20.05 28.46
N LEU A 382 34.44 20.64 27.50
CA LEU A 382 34.69 20.02 26.20
C LEU A 382 35.48 18.71 26.32
N HIS A 383 36.45 18.63 27.25
CA HIS A 383 37.19 17.39 27.48
C HIS A 383 36.29 16.29 28.06
N THR A 384 35.44 16.61 29.05
CA THR A 384 34.44 15.67 29.60
C THR A 384 33.45 15.20 28.54
N GLN A 385 33.01 16.10 27.65
CA GLN A 385 32.13 15.74 26.53
C GLN A 385 32.84 14.85 25.50
N MET A 386 34.13 15.11 25.22
CA MET A 386 34.94 14.28 24.34
C MET A 386 35.09 12.86 24.89
N THR A 387 35.44 12.70 26.18
CA THR A 387 35.56 11.38 26.80
C THR A 387 34.22 10.65 26.89
N GLN A 388 33.11 11.35 27.13
CA GLN A 388 31.76 10.76 27.08
C GLN A 388 31.41 10.26 25.68
N CYS A 389 31.77 11.00 24.62
CA CYS A 389 31.59 10.54 23.24
C CYS A 389 32.48 9.33 22.91
N GLU A 390 33.73 9.29 23.39
CA GLU A 390 34.65 8.16 23.23
C GLU A 390 34.12 6.90 23.94
N GLU A 391 33.63 7.03 25.18
CA GLU A 391 33.00 5.95 25.94
C GLU A 391 31.73 5.41 25.25
N LEU A 392 30.87 6.30 24.74
CA LEU A 392 29.67 5.92 24.00
C LEU A 392 30.01 5.22 22.67
N LEU A 393 31.01 5.69 21.93
CA LEU A 393 31.47 5.04 20.71
C LEU A 393 32.04 3.63 20.99
N ALA A 394 32.79 3.46 22.08
CA ALA A 394 33.29 2.15 22.50
C ALA A 394 32.12 1.19 22.84
N GLN A 395 31.13 1.64 23.61
CA GLN A 395 29.95 0.85 23.96
C GLN A 395 29.12 0.45 22.72
N GLN A 396 28.91 1.37 21.77
CA GLN A 396 28.21 1.07 20.52
C GLN A 396 28.99 0.09 19.64
N GLN A 397 30.32 0.19 19.60
CA GLN A 397 31.18 -0.74 18.85
C GLN A 397 31.19 -2.15 19.46
N GLU A 398 31.17 -2.27 20.79
CA GLU A 398 31.04 -3.55 21.49
C GLU A 398 29.65 -4.18 21.26
N ALA A 399 28.58 -3.38 21.37
CA ALA A 399 27.21 -3.82 21.07
C ALA A 399 27.04 -4.28 19.62
N LEU A 400 27.66 -3.59 18.65
CA LEU A 400 27.67 -3.99 17.25
C LEU A 400 28.32 -5.36 17.06
N VAL A 401 29.52 -5.59 17.62
CA VAL A 401 30.23 -6.87 17.53
C VAL A 401 29.44 -8.01 18.21
N ALA A 402 28.78 -7.72 19.34
CA ALA A 402 27.91 -8.69 20.01
C ALA A 402 26.68 -9.06 19.15
N LEU A 403 26.07 -8.09 18.46
CA LEU A 403 24.95 -8.31 17.54
C LEU A 403 25.38 -9.05 16.26
N GLU A 404 26.55 -8.75 15.69
CA GLU A 404 27.13 -9.50 14.57
C GLU A 404 27.36 -10.97 14.95
N LEU A 405 27.84 -11.23 16.17
CA LEU A 405 28.02 -12.59 16.67
C LEU A 405 26.69 -13.32 16.86
N GLN A 406 25.65 -12.67 17.42
CA GLN A 406 24.31 -13.25 17.55
C GLN A 406 23.65 -13.50 16.18
N TYR A 407 23.83 -12.60 15.21
CA TYR A 407 23.36 -12.79 13.85
C TYR A 407 24.07 -13.96 13.17
N ALA A 408 25.40 -14.07 13.29
CA ALA A 408 26.16 -15.20 12.76
C ALA A 408 25.72 -16.53 13.40
N GLN A 409 25.52 -16.56 14.72
CA GLN A 409 24.99 -17.74 15.42
C GLN A 409 23.60 -18.13 14.90
N SER A 410 22.68 -17.16 14.77
CA SER A 410 21.31 -17.39 14.28
C SER A 410 21.25 -17.82 12.81
N LYS A 411 22.23 -17.37 12.00
CA LYS A 411 22.33 -17.67 10.56
C LYS A 411 22.96 -19.02 10.25
N PHE A 412 23.89 -19.48 11.08
CA PHE A 412 24.68 -20.70 10.80
C PHE A 412 24.39 -21.86 11.75
N ASN A 413 23.71 -21.64 12.89
CA ASN A 413 23.13 -22.69 13.72
C ASN A 413 21.60 -22.67 13.59
N PRO A 414 20.98 -23.52 12.75
CA PRO A 414 19.55 -23.78 12.88
C PRO A 414 19.29 -24.40 14.26
N GLY A 415 18.73 -23.62 15.17
CA GLY A 415 18.28 -24.13 16.46
C GLY A 415 17.09 -25.09 16.29
N PRO A 416 16.70 -25.85 17.33
CA PRO A 416 15.50 -26.71 17.29
C PRO A 416 14.19 -25.93 17.08
N SER A 417 14.23 -24.59 17.19
CA SER A 417 13.15 -23.69 16.77
C SER A 417 13.04 -23.53 15.24
N SER A 418 14.15 -23.67 14.49
CA SER A 418 14.19 -23.56 13.03
C SER A 418 13.50 -24.76 12.37
N GLU A 419 13.90 -25.98 12.74
CA GLU A 419 13.27 -27.22 12.24
C GLU A 419 11.78 -27.25 12.56
N ARG A 420 11.38 -26.79 13.76
CA ARG A 420 9.97 -26.68 14.15
C ARG A 420 9.21 -25.61 13.37
N PHE A 421 9.86 -24.51 12.99
CA PHE A 421 9.26 -23.46 12.15
C PHE A 421 9.10 -23.94 10.71
N GLU A 422 10.09 -24.63 10.14
CA GLU A 422 10.01 -25.26 8.82
C GLU A 422 8.92 -26.34 8.79
N GLN A 423 8.80 -27.17 9.83
CA GLN A 423 7.70 -28.14 9.96
C GLN A 423 6.34 -27.44 9.95
N MET A 424 6.14 -26.43 10.81
CA MET A 424 4.90 -25.62 10.84
C MET A 424 4.61 -24.92 9.50
N GLN A 425 5.64 -24.46 8.80
CA GLN A 425 5.49 -23.88 7.46
C GLN A 425 5.02 -24.94 6.46
N THR A 426 5.59 -26.16 6.47
CA THR A 426 5.13 -27.24 5.58
C THR A 426 3.72 -27.72 5.90
N GLU A 427 3.32 -27.76 7.19
CA GLU A 427 1.95 -28.06 7.61
C GLU A 427 0.96 -27.02 7.08
N LEU A 428 1.25 -25.72 7.28
CA LEU A 428 0.41 -24.62 6.78
C LEU A 428 0.35 -24.56 5.25
N CYS A 429 1.43 -24.91 4.54
CA CYS A 429 1.39 -25.05 3.08
C CYS A 429 0.49 -26.19 2.63
N ALA A 430 0.54 -27.35 3.30
CA ALA A 430 -0.32 -28.50 2.98
C ALA A 430 -1.81 -28.21 3.27
N GLU A 431 -2.13 -27.53 4.39
CA GLU A 431 -3.49 -27.06 4.68
C GLU A 431 -3.99 -26.06 3.63
N LEU A 432 -3.15 -25.12 3.19
CA LEU A 432 -3.49 -24.14 2.15
C LEU A 432 -3.72 -24.81 0.78
N GLU A 433 -2.91 -25.79 0.41
CA GLU A 433 -3.11 -26.57 -0.82
C GLU A 433 -4.42 -27.36 -0.79
N TRP A 434 -4.73 -28.03 0.33
CA TRP A 434 -5.98 -28.77 0.50
C TRP A 434 -7.21 -27.84 0.47
N GLU A 435 -7.17 -26.71 1.17
CA GLU A 435 -8.27 -25.73 1.16
C GLU A 435 -8.45 -25.11 -0.24
N THR A 436 -7.35 -24.91 -0.98
CA THR A 436 -7.39 -24.43 -2.37
C THR A 436 -8.05 -25.45 -3.30
N GLN A 437 -7.72 -26.74 -3.17
CA GLN A 437 -8.39 -27.82 -3.92
C GLN A 437 -9.88 -27.88 -3.57
N ARG A 438 -10.23 -27.84 -2.28
CA ARG A 438 -11.63 -27.81 -1.81
C ARG A 438 -12.40 -26.62 -2.39
N CYS A 439 -11.80 -25.43 -2.44
CA CYS A 439 -12.41 -24.26 -3.08
C CYS A 439 -12.68 -24.48 -4.57
N GLN A 440 -11.74 -25.08 -5.32
CA GLN A 440 -11.93 -25.38 -6.75
C GLN A 440 -13.06 -26.39 -6.99
N GLU A 441 -13.21 -27.41 -6.13
CA GLU A 441 -14.33 -28.34 -6.19
C GLU A 441 -15.68 -27.63 -5.99
N TRP A 442 -15.78 -26.74 -5.00
CA TRP A 442 -16.98 -25.92 -4.77
C TRP A 442 -17.26 -24.95 -5.93
N GLU A 443 -16.23 -24.36 -6.56
CA GLU A 443 -16.41 -23.54 -7.77
C GLU A 443 -16.98 -24.35 -8.94
N VAL A 444 -16.50 -25.59 -9.14
CA VAL A 444 -17.04 -26.50 -10.16
C VAL A 444 -18.49 -26.93 -9.86
N LEU A 445 -18.84 -27.17 -8.60
CA LEU A 445 -20.22 -27.44 -8.18
C LEU A 445 -21.13 -26.22 -8.38
N LEU A 446 -20.66 -25.03 -8.01
CA LEU A 446 -21.38 -23.77 -8.19
C LEU A 446 -21.56 -23.40 -9.67
N ALA A 447 -20.59 -23.70 -10.52
CA ALA A 447 -20.70 -23.54 -11.97
C ALA A 447 -21.79 -24.46 -12.56
N LYS A 448 -21.85 -25.74 -12.12
CA LYS A 448 -22.93 -26.67 -12.50
C LYS A 448 -24.29 -26.16 -12.05
N ALA A 449 -24.42 -25.69 -10.80
CA ALA A 449 -25.67 -25.14 -10.27
C ALA A 449 -26.13 -23.90 -11.05
N ARG A 450 -25.22 -22.97 -11.36
CA ARG A 450 -25.50 -21.79 -12.21
C ARG A 450 -26.00 -22.18 -13.60
N ALA A 451 -25.36 -23.17 -14.24
CA ALA A 451 -25.78 -23.64 -15.56
C ALA A 451 -27.19 -24.27 -15.55
N VAL A 452 -27.56 -24.99 -14.48
CA VAL A 452 -28.92 -25.52 -14.30
C VAL A 452 -29.93 -24.39 -14.11
N MET A 453 -29.64 -23.41 -13.24
CA MET A 453 -30.53 -22.25 -13.02
C MET A 453 -30.73 -21.42 -14.30
N GLN A 454 -29.66 -21.18 -15.07
CA GLN A 454 -29.74 -20.54 -16.40
C GLN A 454 -30.59 -21.35 -17.38
N GLY A 455 -30.50 -22.68 -17.34
CA GLY A 455 -31.37 -23.56 -18.14
C GLY A 455 -32.85 -23.44 -17.77
N VAL A 456 -33.17 -23.33 -16.48
CA VAL A 456 -34.54 -23.09 -15.99
C VAL A 456 -35.03 -21.71 -16.43
N GLU A 457 -34.23 -20.65 -16.22
CA GLU A 457 -34.60 -19.29 -16.61
C GLU A 457 -34.81 -19.18 -18.14
N GLN A 458 -33.94 -19.80 -18.94
CA GLN A 458 -34.08 -19.88 -20.39
C GLN A 458 -35.36 -20.62 -20.82
N GLY A 459 -35.79 -21.62 -20.04
CA GLY A 459 -37.06 -22.34 -20.21
C GLY A 459 -38.28 -21.46 -19.88
N VAL A 460 -38.26 -20.76 -18.75
CA VAL A 460 -39.31 -19.79 -18.35
C VAL A 460 -39.42 -18.67 -19.40
N ASN A 461 -38.29 -18.10 -19.83
CA ASN A 461 -38.22 -17.10 -20.89
C ASN A 461 -38.80 -17.63 -22.23
N ASN A 462 -38.61 -18.91 -22.57
CA ASN A 462 -39.23 -19.51 -23.77
C ASN A 462 -40.74 -19.73 -23.61
N LEU A 463 -41.20 -20.19 -22.44
CA LEU A 463 -42.61 -20.40 -22.15
C LEU A 463 -43.39 -19.07 -22.17
N LEU A 464 -42.83 -18.03 -21.55
CA LEU A 464 -43.38 -16.67 -21.59
C LEU A 464 -43.51 -16.20 -23.05
N TYR A 465 -42.43 -16.24 -23.84
CA TYR A 465 -42.45 -15.84 -25.24
C TYR A 465 -43.53 -16.55 -26.07
N ARG A 466 -43.70 -17.88 -25.88
CA ARG A 466 -44.77 -18.64 -26.57
C ARG A 466 -46.18 -18.23 -26.14
N ILE A 467 -46.36 -17.81 -24.88
CA ILE A 467 -47.65 -17.40 -24.31
C ILE A 467 -47.96 -15.92 -24.60
N THR A 468 -46.95 -15.06 -24.76
CA THR A 468 -47.10 -13.68 -25.28
C THR A 468 -47.68 -13.66 -26.70
N CYS A 469 -47.48 -14.72 -27.49
CA CYS A 469 -48.12 -14.89 -28.79
C CYS A 469 -49.62 -15.24 -28.74
N LEU A 470 -50.20 -15.52 -27.56
CA LEU A 470 -51.64 -15.76 -27.41
C LEU A 470 -52.39 -14.42 -27.22
N PRO A 471 -53.53 -14.20 -27.89
CA PRO A 471 -54.27 -12.94 -27.82
C PRO A 471 -54.99 -12.79 -26.46
N ALA A 472 -54.28 -12.25 -25.48
CA ALA A 472 -54.85 -11.89 -24.18
C ALA A 472 -55.87 -10.74 -24.31
N THR A 473 -56.96 -10.80 -23.55
CA THR A 473 -58.11 -9.89 -23.67
C THR A 473 -57.92 -8.50 -23.05
N LYS A 474 -56.68 -8.11 -22.72
CA LYS A 474 -56.31 -6.80 -22.18
C LYS A 474 -54.94 -6.35 -22.68
N ASP A 475 -54.88 -5.12 -23.19
CA ASP A 475 -53.62 -4.43 -23.48
C ASP A 475 -52.83 -4.15 -22.19
N VAL A 476 -51.80 -4.95 -21.95
CA VAL A 476 -50.69 -4.60 -21.04
C VAL A 476 -49.43 -4.55 -21.91
N ALA A 477 -48.97 -3.33 -22.20
CA ALA A 477 -47.81 -3.10 -23.05
C ALA A 477 -46.52 -3.63 -22.40
N ALA A 478 -45.65 -4.19 -23.24
CA ALA A 478 -44.50 -4.99 -22.81
C ALA A 478 -43.51 -4.29 -21.87
N THR A 479 -43.15 -4.99 -20.79
CA THR A 479 -41.93 -4.77 -20.01
C THR A 479 -41.11 -6.06 -19.90
N GLU A 480 -40.82 -6.69 -21.05
CA GLU A 480 -40.06 -7.96 -21.14
C GLU A 480 -38.61 -7.85 -20.57
N ALA A 481 -38.09 -6.63 -20.44
CA ALA A 481 -36.76 -6.35 -19.91
C ALA A 481 -36.81 -5.93 -18.42
N GLY A 482 -36.83 -6.91 -17.51
CA GLY A 482 -36.61 -6.67 -16.09
C GLY A 482 -37.15 -7.72 -15.11
N LEU A 483 -38.17 -8.50 -15.52
CA LEU A 483 -38.88 -9.43 -14.64
C LEU A 483 -38.01 -10.62 -14.19
N ASP A 484 -38.15 -11.01 -12.92
CA ASP A 484 -37.55 -12.22 -12.36
C ASP A 484 -38.23 -13.51 -12.89
N ALA A 485 -37.55 -14.66 -12.78
CA ALA A 485 -38.10 -15.96 -13.15
C ALA A 485 -39.43 -16.28 -12.44
N VAL A 486 -39.62 -15.86 -11.18
CA VAL A 486 -40.88 -16.07 -10.45
C VAL A 486 -41.99 -15.15 -10.98
N GLU A 487 -41.68 -13.89 -11.29
CA GLU A 487 -42.64 -12.91 -11.82
C GLU A 487 -43.12 -13.33 -13.22
N LYS A 488 -42.20 -13.80 -14.08
CA LYS A 488 -42.53 -14.36 -15.40
C LYS A 488 -43.44 -15.58 -15.30
N LEU A 489 -43.25 -16.44 -14.30
CA LEU A 489 -44.13 -17.59 -14.03
C LEU A 489 -45.53 -17.16 -13.56
N GLN A 490 -45.65 -16.09 -12.76
CA GLN A 490 -46.94 -15.52 -12.38
C GLN A 490 -47.65 -14.87 -13.57
N GLU A 491 -46.92 -14.20 -14.47
CA GLU A 491 -47.50 -13.68 -15.71
C GLU A 491 -48.02 -14.83 -16.60
N ILE A 492 -47.22 -15.89 -16.80
CA ILE A 492 -47.61 -17.12 -17.50
C ILE A 492 -48.92 -17.70 -16.91
N ASP A 493 -48.98 -17.87 -15.59
CA ASP A 493 -50.15 -18.43 -14.90
C ASP A 493 -51.40 -17.54 -15.08
N SER A 494 -51.25 -16.22 -14.95
CA SER A 494 -52.34 -15.25 -15.17
C SER A 494 -52.84 -15.23 -16.62
N ARG A 495 -51.95 -15.41 -17.61
CA ARG A 495 -52.29 -15.49 -19.04
C ARG A 495 -52.98 -16.80 -19.37
N LEU A 496 -52.49 -17.93 -18.85
CA LEU A 496 -53.15 -19.25 -19.01
C LEU A 496 -54.55 -19.26 -18.38
N THR A 497 -54.70 -18.68 -17.19
CA THR A 497 -55.99 -18.61 -16.47
C THR A 497 -56.96 -17.57 -17.05
N SER A 498 -56.50 -16.69 -17.94
CA SER A 498 -57.35 -15.70 -18.65
C SER A 498 -57.59 -16.04 -20.13
N LEU A 499 -57.10 -17.18 -20.61
CA LEU A 499 -57.68 -17.82 -21.78
C LEU A 499 -59.14 -18.16 -21.46
N PRO A 500 -60.12 -17.79 -22.31
CA PRO A 500 -61.47 -18.29 -22.14
C PRO A 500 -61.45 -19.82 -22.26
N ASP A 501 -62.31 -20.50 -21.50
CA ASP A 501 -62.70 -21.87 -21.85
C ASP A 501 -63.24 -21.82 -23.28
N VAL A 502 -62.45 -22.34 -24.23
CA VAL A 502 -62.94 -22.65 -25.56
C VAL A 502 -63.82 -23.86 -25.37
N GLU A 503 -65.10 -23.62 -25.03
CA GLU A 503 -66.15 -24.61 -25.18
C GLU A 503 -65.99 -25.20 -26.57
N LEU A 504 -65.64 -26.50 -26.60
CA LEU A 504 -65.40 -27.21 -27.84
C LEU A 504 -66.75 -27.33 -28.55
N GLU A 505 -67.09 -26.32 -29.37
CA GLU A 505 -68.28 -26.35 -30.21
C GLU A 505 -68.27 -27.67 -30.96
N LYS A 506 -69.35 -28.44 -30.79
CA LYS A 506 -69.45 -29.82 -31.24
C LYS A 506 -69.74 -29.88 -32.73
N SER A 507 -68.81 -29.38 -33.52
CA SER A 507 -68.69 -29.71 -34.94
C SER A 507 -68.51 -31.23 -35.05
N GLU A 508 -69.41 -31.89 -35.76
CA GLU A 508 -69.56 -33.36 -35.75
C GLU A 508 -68.51 -34.09 -36.61
N GLU A 509 -67.24 -33.70 -36.51
CA GLU A 509 -66.09 -34.40 -37.10
C GLU A 509 -65.11 -34.89 -36.02
N GLY A 510 -65.45 -36.02 -35.39
CA GLY A 510 -64.65 -36.73 -34.38
C GLY A 510 -63.29 -37.29 -34.86
N GLY A 511 -62.72 -36.74 -35.94
CA GLY A 511 -61.37 -37.01 -36.43
C GLY A 511 -60.58 -35.74 -36.77
N ALA A 512 -61.12 -34.54 -36.50
CA ALA A 512 -60.37 -33.28 -36.63
C ALA A 512 -59.38 -33.09 -35.47
N SER A 513 -59.83 -33.31 -34.22
CA SER A 513 -59.01 -33.18 -33.01
C SER A 513 -57.77 -34.06 -33.06
N ASP A 514 -57.90 -35.37 -33.33
CA ASP A 514 -56.77 -36.30 -33.40
C ASP A 514 -55.73 -35.92 -34.48
N LYS A 515 -56.17 -35.37 -35.62
CA LYS A 515 -55.27 -34.85 -36.65
C LYS A 515 -54.54 -33.59 -36.17
N LEU A 516 -55.22 -32.71 -35.45
CA LEU A 516 -54.65 -31.50 -34.87
C LEU A 516 -53.64 -31.83 -33.75
N TRP A 517 -53.95 -32.80 -32.89
CA TRP A 517 -53.02 -33.36 -31.90
C TRP A 517 -51.81 -34.04 -32.57
N THR A 518 -52.03 -34.88 -33.59
CA THR A 518 -50.94 -35.52 -34.34
C THR A 518 -50.05 -34.47 -35.00
N PHE A 519 -50.64 -33.42 -35.60
CA PHE A 519 -49.92 -32.31 -36.20
C PHE A 519 -49.16 -31.48 -35.15
N LEU A 520 -49.73 -31.20 -33.99
CA LEU A 520 -49.06 -30.51 -32.88
C LEU A 520 -47.88 -31.32 -32.32
N VAL A 521 -48.06 -32.63 -32.10
CA VAL A 521 -46.98 -33.54 -31.66
C VAL A 521 -45.89 -33.62 -32.73
N GLN A 522 -46.25 -33.77 -34.00
CA GLN A 522 -45.29 -33.82 -35.10
C GLN A 522 -44.55 -32.48 -35.29
N SER A 523 -45.25 -31.34 -35.18
CA SER A 523 -44.65 -30.01 -35.29
C SER A 523 -43.76 -29.68 -34.08
N THR A 524 -44.11 -30.10 -32.87
CA THR A 524 -43.28 -29.88 -31.68
C THR A 524 -42.05 -30.80 -31.65
N MET A 525 -42.14 -32.02 -32.17
CA MET A 525 -40.98 -32.90 -32.40
C MET A 525 -40.04 -32.41 -33.50
N MET A 526 -40.55 -31.67 -34.50
CA MET A 526 -39.74 -31.15 -35.62
C MET A 526 -39.16 -29.75 -35.35
N GLU A 527 -39.52 -29.09 -34.25
CA GLU A 527 -39.04 -27.74 -33.92
C GLU A 527 -37.63 -27.79 -33.26
N PRO A 528 -36.57 -27.21 -33.89
CA PRO A 528 -35.17 -27.44 -33.47
C PRO A 528 -34.79 -27.01 -32.05
N ARG A 529 -35.64 -26.25 -31.37
CA ARG A 529 -35.46 -25.83 -29.97
C ARG A 529 -35.89 -26.90 -28.97
N ASN A 530 -36.88 -27.73 -29.32
CA ASN A 530 -37.45 -28.74 -28.42
C ASN A 530 -36.65 -30.05 -28.42
N CYS A 531 -35.90 -30.33 -29.51
CA CYS A 531 -35.11 -31.55 -29.68
C CYS A 531 -33.92 -31.69 -28.70
N LYS A 532 -33.68 -30.72 -27.81
CA LYS A 532 -32.65 -30.79 -26.77
C LYS A 532 -33.18 -31.46 -25.50
N GLN A 533 -33.61 -32.72 -25.62
CA GLN A 533 -33.76 -33.58 -24.45
C GLN A 533 -32.37 -33.77 -23.84
N ALA A 534 -32.08 -33.08 -22.73
CA ALA A 534 -30.78 -33.12 -22.10
C ALA A 534 -30.51 -34.55 -21.61
N SER A 535 -29.44 -35.17 -22.13
CA SER A 535 -28.92 -36.45 -21.64
C SER A 535 -28.49 -36.28 -20.18
N CYS A 536 -29.37 -36.63 -19.24
CA CYS A 536 -29.12 -36.53 -17.81
C CYS A 536 -27.83 -37.31 -17.48
N PRO A 537 -26.81 -36.68 -16.86
CA PRO A 537 -25.57 -37.38 -16.51
C PRO A 537 -25.88 -38.56 -15.58
N THR A 538 -25.43 -39.75 -15.95
CA THR A 538 -25.60 -40.96 -15.14
C THR A 538 -25.00 -40.74 -13.74
N TYR A 539 -25.86 -40.87 -12.73
CA TYR A 539 -25.56 -40.51 -11.34
C TYR A 539 -24.63 -41.55 -10.68
N ASN A 540 -23.33 -41.46 -10.99
CA ASN A 540 -22.28 -42.28 -10.37
C ASN A 540 -22.05 -41.83 -8.92
N SER A 541 -22.96 -42.23 -8.03
CA SER A 541 -22.90 -42.00 -6.58
C SER A 541 -21.79 -42.83 -5.93
N ASN A 542 -20.55 -42.35 -6.10
CA ASN A 542 -19.33 -43.03 -5.67
C ASN A 542 -18.29 -42.04 -5.09
N SER A 543 -18.76 -40.86 -4.65
CA SER A 543 -18.02 -39.86 -3.88
C SER A 543 -18.52 -39.88 -2.43
N GLU A 544 -17.61 -40.07 -1.47
CA GLU A 544 -17.93 -40.20 -0.06
C GLU A 544 -18.22 -38.82 0.57
N ASP A 545 -19.45 -38.61 1.04
CA ASP A 545 -19.92 -37.32 1.54
C ASP A 545 -19.30 -37.01 2.92
N THR A 546 -18.20 -36.26 2.90
CA THR A 546 -17.34 -36.04 4.08
C THR A 546 -17.83 -34.85 4.92
N PHE A 547 -19.12 -34.87 5.28
CA PHE A 547 -19.76 -33.91 6.20
C PHE A 547 -19.98 -34.53 7.59
N GLN A 548 -18.91 -34.98 8.24
CA GLN A 548 -18.98 -35.56 9.58
C GLN A 548 -19.05 -34.49 10.69
N PHE A 549 -20.18 -33.79 10.78
CA PHE A 549 -20.57 -33.13 12.03
C PHE A 549 -20.76 -34.18 13.13
N ARG A 550 -20.15 -33.97 14.31
CA ARG A 550 -20.33 -34.85 15.47
C ARG A 550 -21.68 -34.62 16.15
N SER A 551 -22.75 -35.16 15.56
CA SER A 551 -23.99 -35.46 16.29
C SER A 551 -23.95 -36.91 16.79
N GLN A 552 -24.24 -37.11 18.08
CA GLN A 552 -24.17 -38.41 18.74
C GLN A 552 -25.57 -39.04 18.83
N GLU A 553 -26.04 -39.63 17.75
CA GLU A 553 -27.28 -40.43 17.70
C GLU A 553 -27.13 -41.55 16.66
N ASP A 554 -27.53 -42.78 17.03
CA ASP A 554 -27.14 -44.02 16.32
C ASP A 554 -28.09 -44.39 15.16
N ASP A 555 -27.94 -43.74 14.00
CA ASP A 555 -28.60 -44.18 12.76
C ASP A 555 -27.97 -45.46 12.18
N TYR A 556 -28.45 -46.62 12.63
CA TYR A 556 -27.98 -47.95 12.20
C TYR A 556 -28.39 -48.28 10.75
N SER A 557 -27.72 -47.62 9.80
CA SER A 557 -27.89 -47.82 8.37
C SER A 557 -27.30 -49.17 7.92
N LEU A 558 -28.16 -50.15 7.68
CA LEU A 558 -27.78 -51.50 7.22
C LEU A 558 -26.82 -51.43 6.03
N SER A 559 -25.67 -52.11 6.15
CA SER A 559 -24.66 -52.09 5.08
C SER A 559 -25.19 -52.71 3.78
N ARG A 560 -24.65 -52.25 2.65
CA ARG A 560 -24.97 -52.78 1.31
C ARG A 560 -24.88 -54.31 1.24
N ASP A 561 -23.95 -54.92 1.98
CA ASP A 561 -23.78 -56.37 2.02
C ASP A 561 -24.74 -57.09 2.98
N GLU A 562 -25.33 -56.37 3.93
CA GLU A 562 -26.39 -56.85 4.81
C GLU A 562 -27.74 -56.78 4.10
N ILE A 563 -28.00 -55.71 3.34
CA ILE A 563 -29.15 -55.60 2.43
C ILE A 563 -29.10 -56.72 1.37
N LYS A 564 -27.92 -57.06 0.83
CA LYS A 564 -27.74 -58.25 -0.03
C LYS A 564 -28.05 -59.56 0.72
N ARG A 565 -27.60 -59.69 1.98
CA ARG A 565 -27.80 -60.89 2.81
C ARG A 565 -29.29 -61.11 3.11
N CYS A 566 -30.00 -60.06 3.52
CA CYS A 566 -31.45 -60.08 3.72
C CYS A 566 -32.22 -60.39 2.44
N ASN A 567 -31.87 -59.76 1.30
CA ASN A 567 -32.49 -60.11 0.01
C ASN A 567 -32.24 -61.57 -0.40
N LYS A 568 -31.03 -62.10 -0.18
CA LYS A 568 -30.73 -63.51 -0.46
C LYS A 568 -31.55 -64.45 0.44
N GLN A 569 -31.69 -64.14 1.72
CA GLN A 569 -32.55 -64.89 2.65
C GLN A 569 -34.03 -64.80 2.26
N LEU A 570 -34.52 -63.64 1.79
CA LEU A 570 -35.88 -63.46 1.31
C LEU A 570 -36.17 -64.30 0.06
N ILE A 571 -35.23 -64.33 -0.89
CA ILE A 571 -35.29 -65.17 -2.10
C ILE A 571 -35.22 -66.67 -1.76
N GLU A 572 -34.44 -67.06 -0.75
CA GLU A 572 -34.38 -68.45 -0.26
C GLU A 572 -35.67 -68.86 0.47
N ALA A 573 -36.27 -67.96 1.26
CA ALA A 573 -37.53 -68.19 1.95
C ALA A 573 -38.74 -68.30 1.01
N HIS A 574 -38.72 -67.58 -0.13
CA HIS A 574 -39.80 -67.61 -1.12
C HIS A 574 -39.63 -68.69 -2.21
N GLN A 575 -38.58 -69.50 -2.20
CA GLN A 575 -38.47 -70.64 -3.13
C GLN A 575 -39.43 -71.77 -2.72
N PRO A 576 -40.36 -72.20 -3.60
CA PRO A 576 -41.30 -73.26 -3.28
C PRO A 576 -40.58 -74.61 -3.15
N ASN A 577 -40.64 -75.18 -1.94
CA ASN A 577 -40.00 -76.46 -1.59
C ASN A 577 -40.28 -77.57 -2.62
N LYS A 578 -39.26 -77.92 -3.41
CA LYS A 578 -39.30 -79.06 -4.34
C LYS A 578 -39.42 -80.36 -3.54
N LYS A 579 -40.63 -80.93 -3.50
CA LYS A 579 -40.94 -82.17 -2.78
C LYS A 579 -39.97 -83.29 -3.19
N ALA A 580 -39.19 -83.78 -2.23
CA ALA A 580 -38.31 -84.92 -2.44
C ALA A 580 -39.14 -86.18 -2.77
N ASN A 581 -38.99 -86.70 -3.98
CA ASN A 581 -39.73 -87.87 -4.43
C ASN A 581 -39.14 -89.15 -3.82
N LYS A 582 -39.96 -89.98 -3.16
CA LYS A 582 -39.48 -91.21 -2.49
C LYS A 582 -39.22 -92.31 -3.51
N GLY A 583 -37.96 -92.66 -3.72
CA GLY A 583 -37.58 -93.88 -4.42
C GLY A 583 -38.06 -95.14 -3.67
N PRO A 584 -38.48 -96.21 -4.37
CA PRO A 584 -38.99 -97.43 -3.73
C PRO A 584 -37.86 -98.30 -3.16
N LYS A 585 -38.13 -98.99 -2.04
CA LYS A 585 -37.27 -100.08 -1.53
C LYS A 585 -37.51 -101.38 -2.30
N LYS A 586 -36.43 -101.98 -2.82
CA LYS A 586 -36.19 -103.43 -3.09
C LYS A 586 -34.80 -103.55 -3.76
N SER A 587 -34.02 -104.61 -3.53
CA SER A 587 -34.16 -105.71 -2.55
C SER A 587 -32.77 -106.18 -2.10
#